data_AF-A0A821YU16-F1
#
_entry.id   AF-A0A821YU16-F1
#
_cell.length_a   1.000
_cell.length_b   1.000
_cell.length_c   1.000
_cell.angle_alpha   90.00
_cell.angle_beta   90.00
_cell.angle_gamma   90.00
#
_symmetry.space_group_name_H-M   'P 1'
#
loop_
_entity.id
_entity.type
_entity.pdbx_description
1 polymer ?
#
loop_
_entity_poly.entity_id
_entity_poly.type
_entity_poly.pdbx_seq_one_letter_code
_entity_poly.pdbx_strand_id
1 'polypeptide(L)'
;YNAKGKFENKTMAQNGYALTQGKQYSFTSGVYSTPDINLAEKYAKNFTYNNEQYIVVFQNRVNPQNLHKLQSDRSGTGDYWVSPTDTDVRPYGICIRKVENKVGH
;
A
#
# COMPACT_ATOMS: atom_id res chain seq x y z
N TYR A 1 2.44 3.85 4.76
CA TYR A 1 1.30 4.11 3.86
C TYR A 1 0.65 2.82 3.43
N ASN A 2 -0.67 2.78 3.33
CA ASN A 2 -1.38 1.70 2.65
C ASN A 2 -2.61 2.23 1.90
N ALA A 3 -3.05 1.47 0.90
CA ALA A 3 -4.23 1.78 0.12
C ALA A 3 -5.07 0.52 -0.15
N LYS A 4 -6.33 0.72 -0.58
CA LYS A 4 -7.35 -0.34 -0.71
C LYS A 4 -7.91 -0.48 -2.13
N GLY A 5 -7.31 0.15 -3.12
CA GLY A 5 -7.60 -0.03 -4.54
C GLY A 5 -6.88 -1.24 -5.15
N LYS A 6 -6.87 -1.28 -6.49
CA LYS A 6 -6.16 -2.30 -7.28
C LYS A 6 -5.20 -1.64 -8.25
N PHE A 7 -4.00 -2.19 -8.35
CA PHE A 7 -3.00 -1.89 -9.37
C PHE A 7 -2.80 -3.16 -10.21
N GLU A 8 -2.89 -3.07 -11.53
CA GLU A 8 -2.77 -4.25 -12.42
C GLU A 8 -3.66 -5.43 -11.98
N ASN A 9 -4.92 -5.14 -11.64
CA ASN A 9 -5.92 -6.09 -11.12
C ASN A 9 -5.59 -6.76 -9.77
N LYS A 10 -4.52 -6.33 -9.08
CA LYS A 10 -4.09 -6.86 -7.79
C LYS A 10 -4.13 -5.80 -6.70
N THR A 11 -4.50 -6.20 -5.49
CA THR A 11 -4.40 -5.37 -4.29
C THR A 11 -2.96 -5.28 -3.82
N MET A 12 -2.66 -4.30 -2.98
CA MET A 12 -1.35 -4.16 -2.34
C MET A 12 -0.96 -5.43 -1.56
N ALA A 13 -1.94 -6.10 -0.93
CA ALA A 13 -1.72 -7.37 -0.23
C ALA A 13 -1.37 -8.51 -1.18
N GLN A 14 -2.05 -8.61 -2.33
CA GLN A 14 -1.76 -9.65 -3.33
C GLN A 14 -0.37 -9.47 -3.95
N ASN A 15 0.03 -8.23 -4.27
CA ASN A 15 1.37 -7.97 -4.79
C ASN A 15 2.45 -8.15 -3.72
N GLY A 16 2.23 -7.66 -2.51
CA GLY A 16 3.15 -7.90 -1.39
C GLY A 16 3.31 -9.40 -1.08
N TYR A 17 2.21 -10.17 -1.11
CA TYR A 17 2.26 -11.62 -0.94
C TYR A 17 3.02 -12.32 -2.07
N ALA A 18 2.86 -11.90 -3.33
CA ALA A 18 3.61 -12.48 -4.45
C ALA A 18 5.14 -12.30 -4.30
N LEU A 19 5.59 -11.21 -3.67
CA LEU A 19 7.01 -10.95 -3.40
C LEU A 19 7.61 -11.90 -2.36
N THR A 20 6.80 -12.58 -1.56
CA THR A 20 7.30 -13.59 -0.63
C THR A 20 7.68 -14.89 -1.33
N GLN A 21 7.46 -15.01 -2.65
CA GLN A 21 7.63 -16.23 -3.45
C GLN A 21 6.93 -17.46 -2.83
N GLY A 22 5.81 -17.24 -2.15
CA GLY A 22 5.10 -18.32 -1.44
C GLY A 22 5.83 -18.83 -0.19
N LYS A 23 6.90 -18.16 0.28
CA LYS A 23 7.35 -18.32 1.66
C LYS A 23 6.17 -17.92 2.54
N GLN A 24 5.56 -18.93 3.13
CA GLN A 24 4.56 -18.74 4.17
C GLN A 24 5.29 -18.14 5.36
N TYR A 25 5.29 -16.82 5.44
CA TYR A 25 5.23 -16.23 6.75
C TYR A 25 3.98 -16.79 7.43
N SER A 26 4.06 -17.15 8.70
CA SER A 26 2.98 -17.83 9.44
C SER A 26 1.64 -17.05 9.47
N PHE A 27 1.63 -15.83 8.95
CA PHE A 27 0.46 -14.98 8.76
C PHE A 27 -0.03 -15.05 7.30
N THR A 28 -1.13 -15.77 7.07
CA THR A 28 -1.90 -15.74 5.80
C THR A 28 -2.75 -14.47 5.64
N SER A 29 -2.79 -13.64 6.69
CA SER A 29 -3.54 -12.39 6.78
C SER A 29 -2.66 -11.32 7.43
N GLY A 30 -2.70 -10.09 6.94
CA GLY A 30 -1.93 -8.99 7.53
C GLY A 30 -2.21 -7.67 6.83
N VAL A 31 -1.80 -6.57 7.46
CA VAL A 31 -1.91 -5.23 6.87
C VAL A 31 -0.63 -4.91 6.11
N TYR A 32 -0.75 -4.86 4.79
CA TYR A 32 0.35 -4.49 3.90
C TYR A 32 0.48 -2.97 3.83
N SER A 33 1.71 -2.50 3.96
CA SER A 33 2.06 -1.09 3.93
C SER A 33 3.41 -0.88 3.25
N THR A 34 3.78 0.38 3.02
CA THR A 34 5.05 0.80 2.44
C THR A 34 5.47 2.14 3.02
N PRO A 35 6.78 2.42 3.19
CA PRO A 35 7.26 3.75 3.50
C PRO A 35 7.19 4.71 2.28
N ASP A 36 7.07 4.18 1.05
CA ASP A 36 7.04 4.97 -0.18
C ASP A 36 5.60 5.34 -0.59
N ILE A 37 5.29 6.63 -0.53
CA ILE A 37 3.96 7.12 -0.93
C ILE A 37 3.67 6.84 -2.41
N ASN A 38 4.65 6.92 -3.31
CA ASN A 38 4.44 6.70 -4.74
C ASN A 38 4.02 5.25 -5.04
N LEU A 39 4.57 4.30 -4.28
CA LEU A 39 4.14 2.90 -4.35
C LEU A 39 2.72 2.71 -3.85
N ALA A 40 2.37 3.33 -2.71
CA ALA A 40 1.01 3.24 -2.15
C ALA A 40 -0.03 3.86 -3.09
N GLU A 41 0.32 4.96 -3.78
CA GLU A 41 -0.55 5.65 -4.73
C GLU A 41 -0.99 4.77 -5.90
N LYS A 42 -0.16 3.83 -6.37
CA LYS A 42 -0.54 2.87 -7.42
C LYS A 42 -1.79 2.06 -7.05
N TYR A 43 -1.99 1.83 -5.75
CA TYR A 43 -3.12 1.10 -5.19
C TYR A 43 -4.18 2.02 -4.59
N ALA A 44 -4.09 3.34 -4.78
CA ALA A 44 -5.05 4.27 -4.22
C ALA A 44 -6.44 4.06 -4.81
N LYS A 45 -7.46 4.31 -4.00
CA LYS A 45 -8.84 4.37 -4.49
C LYS A 45 -9.10 5.79 -4.99
N ASN A 46 -9.70 5.89 -6.18
CA ASN A 46 -10.11 7.17 -6.75
C ASN A 46 -11.56 7.48 -6.34
N PHE A 47 -11.85 8.76 -6.16
CA PHE A 47 -13.20 9.27 -5.97
C PHE A 47 -13.35 10.66 -6.60
N THR A 48 -14.58 11.00 -6.97
CA THR A 48 -14.91 12.30 -7.56
C THR A 48 -15.56 13.20 -6.53
N TYR A 49 -15.11 14.45 -6.45
CA TYR A 49 -15.69 15.49 -5.61
C TYR A 49 -15.61 16.82 -6.35
N ASN A 50 -16.71 17.58 -6.43
CA ASN A 50 -16.78 18.85 -7.16
C ASN A 50 -16.19 18.78 -8.59
N ASN A 51 -16.54 17.73 -9.35
CA ASN A 51 -16.05 17.45 -10.71
C ASN A 51 -14.53 17.24 -10.84
N GLU A 52 -13.83 17.09 -9.72
CA GLU A 52 -12.40 16.81 -9.68
C GLU A 52 -12.13 15.40 -9.17
N GLN A 53 -11.07 14.77 -9.68
CA GLN A 53 -10.66 13.44 -9.27
C GLN A 53 -9.65 13.52 -8.13
N TYR A 54 -9.83 12.67 -7.13
CA TYR A 54 -8.97 12.58 -5.97
C TYR A 54 -8.58 11.14 -5.71
N ILE A 55 -7.40 10.96 -5.12
CA ILE A 55 -6.97 9.69 -4.56
C ILE A 55 -6.84 9.77 -3.05
N VAL A 56 -6.98 8.62 -2.39
CA VAL A 56 -6.82 8.48 -0.94
C VAL A 56 -5.81 7.39 -0.58
N VAL A 57 -4.93 7.71 0.36
CA VAL A 57 -3.96 6.80 0.97
C VAL A 57 -4.00 6.97 2.49
N PHE A 58 -3.87 5.89 3.24
CA PHE A 58 -3.85 5.91 4.70
C PHE A 58 -2.42 5.98 5.25
N GLN A 59 -2.25 6.77 6.30
CA GLN A 59 -1.05 6.83 7.11
C GLN A 59 -1.28 6.08 8.43
N ASN A 60 -0.43 5.09 8.70
CA ASN A 60 -0.49 4.32 9.94
C ASN A 60 0.85 4.32 10.66
N ARG A 61 0.79 4.27 11.98
CA ARG A 61 1.89 3.84 12.85
C ARG A 61 1.88 2.32 12.84
N VAL A 62 3.04 1.73 12.67
CA VAL A 62 3.24 0.28 12.73
C VAL A 62 4.05 -0.06 13.97
N ASN A 63 3.74 -1.18 14.61
CA ASN A 63 4.59 -1.72 15.68
C ASN A 63 5.91 -2.24 15.06
N PRO A 64 7.07 -1.62 15.34
CA PRO A 64 8.32 -2.01 14.71
C PRO A 64 8.83 -3.38 15.17
N GLN A 65 8.39 -3.89 16.33
CA GLN A 65 8.83 -5.18 16.87
C GLN A 65 8.31 -6.36 16.03
N ASN A 66 7.09 -6.24 15.50
CA ASN A 66 6.41 -7.29 14.74
C ASN A 66 6.37 -6.99 13.23
N LEU A 67 7.08 -5.95 12.78
CA LEU A 67 7.05 -5.50 11.39
C LEU A 67 7.95 -6.37 10.51
N HIS A 68 7.38 -7.04 9.51
CA HIS A 68 8.16 -7.79 8.54
C HIS A 68 8.38 -6.95 7.28
N LYS A 69 9.65 -6.71 6.95
CA LYS A 69 10.04 -6.08 5.69
C LYS A 69 10.17 -7.15 4.62
N LEU A 70 9.41 -7.02 3.54
CA LEU A 70 9.46 -7.91 2.39
C LEU A 70 10.52 -7.37 1.44
N GLN A 71 11.69 -8.00 1.46
CA GLN A 71 12.72 -7.75 0.45
C GLN A 71 12.35 -8.51 -0.81
N SER A 72 12.22 -7.79 -1.92
CA SER A 72 12.16 -8.39 -3.24
C SER A 72 13.58 -8.61 -3.76
N ASP A 73 13.82 -9.77 -4.35
CA ASP A 73 15.02 -10.09 -5.12
C ASP A 73 15.04 -9.39 -6.50
N ARG A 74 13.91 -8.78 -6.90
CA ARG A 74 13.75 -8.06 -8.16
C ARG A 74 13.87 -6.56 -7.96
N SER A 75 14.92 -5.97 -8.54
CA SER A 75 15.10 -4.52 -8.63
C SER A 75 13.82 -3.83 -9.15
N GLY A 76 13.39 -2.75 -8.48
CA GLY A 76 12.29 -1.89 -8.94
C GLY A 76 10.88 -2.25 -8.45
N THR A 77 10.72 -3.27 -7.62
CA THR A 77 9.40 -3.68 -7.09
C THR A 77 8.90 -2.82 -5.91
N GLY A 78 9.79 -2.05 -5.26
CA GLY A 78 9.46 -1.16 -4.15
C GLY A 78 9.35 -1.87 -2.79
N ASP A 79 9.44 -1.11 -1.70
CA ASP A 79 9.46 -1.68 -0.35
C ASP A 79 8.06 -2.00 0.16
N TYR A 80 7.77 -3.27 0.41
CA TYR A 80 6.54 -3.70 1.09
C TYR A 80 6.85 -4.15 2.49
N TRP A 81 6.02 -3.72 3.44
CA TRP A 81 6.03 -4.19 4.81
C TRP A 81 4.69 -4.85 5.12
N VAL A 82 4.72 -5.79 6.05
CA VAL A 82 3.52 -6.46 6.53
C VAL A 82 3.51 -6.47 8.05
N SER A 83 2.40 -5.98 8.59
CA SER A 83 2.04 -6.11 10.00
C SER A 83 1.13 -7.35 10.13
N PRO A 84 1.53 -8.38 10.89
CA PRO A 84 0.80 -9.65 10.96
C PRO A 84 -0.63 -9.52 11.50
N THR A 85 -0.84 -8.61 12.46
CA THR A 85 -2.15 -8.40 13.08
C THR A 85 -2.63 -6.97 12.88
N ASP A 86 -3.93 -6.74 13.03
CA ASP A 86 -4.52 -5.39 13.02
C ASP A 86 -4.10 -4.58 14.25
N THR A 87 -3.81 -5.22 15.39
CA THR A 87 -3.29 -4.56 16.60
C THR A 87 -1.90 -3.92 16.40
N ASP A 88 -1.13 -4.41 15.43
CA ASP A 88 0.18 -3.87 15.06
C ASP A 88 0.08 -2.62 14.18
N VAL A 89 -1.13 -2.20 13.78
CA VAL A 89 -1.36 -1.03 12.91
C VAL A 89 -2.34 -0.07 13.55
N ARG A 90 -1.94 1.21 13.65
CA ARG A 90 -2.81 2.29 14.12
C ARG A 90 -2.89 3.40 13.08
N PRO A 91 -4.03 3.61 12.40
CA PRO A 91 -4.19 4.76 11.53
C PRO A 91 -4.06 6.05 12.33
N TYR A 92 -3.40 7.06 11.75
CA TYR A 92 -3.28 8.39 12.35
C TYR A 92 -3.58 9.52 11.38
N GLY A 93 -3.63 9.24 10.08
CA GLY A 93 -3.83 10.27 9.07
C GLY A 93 -4.36 9.69 7.77
N ILE A 94 -4.95 10.58 6.98
CA ILE A 94 -5.42 10.31 5.63
C ILE A 94 -4.75 11.33 4.72
N CYS A 95 -4.09 10.85 3.67
CA CYS A 95 -3.57 11.69 2.59
C CYS A 95 -4.60 11.70 1.47
N ILE A 96 -5.07 12.90 1.10
CA ILE A 96 -5.93 13.12 -0.06
C ILE A 96 -5.15 13.96 -1.06
N ARG A 97 -5.05 13.50 -2.31
CA ARG A 97 -4.37 14.23 -3.37
C ARG A 97 -5.30 14.38 -4.57
N LYS A 98 -5.38 15.60 -5.10
CA LYS A 98 -6.04 15.88 -6.37
C LYS A 98 -5.23 15.24 -7.51
N VAL A 99 -5.93 14.57 -8.43
CA VAL A 99 -5.32 14.03 -9.65
C VAL A 99 -5.37 15.11 -10.71
N GLU A 100 -4.20 15.65 -11.06
CA GLU A 100 -4.10 16.48 -12.24
C GLU A 100 -4.19 15.58 -13.47
N ASN A 101 -5.16 15.86 -14.34
CA ASN A 101 -5.15 15.29 -15.68
C ASN A 101 -3.94 15.91 -16.38
N LYS A 102 -2.85 15.16 -16.54
CA LYS A 102 -1.81 15.53 -17.48
C LYS A 102 -2.46 15.49 -18.86
N VAL A 103 -2.82 16.66 -19.39
CA VAL A 103 -3.16 16.81 -20.80
C VAL A 103 -1.93 16.32 -21.55
N GLY A 104 -2.06 15.20 -22.26
CA GLY A 104 -0.99 14.69 -23.10
C GLY A 104 -0.65 15.75 -24.15
N HIS A 105 0.60 16.18 -24.17
CA HIS A 105 1.20 16.86 -25.30
C HIS A 105 1.89 15.83 -26.19
#